data_AF-A0A1H0WHM8-F1
#
_entry.id   AF-A0A1H0WHM8-F1
#
_cell.length_a   1.000
_cell.length_b   1.000
_cell.length_c   1.000
_cell.angle_alpha   90.00
_cell.angle_beta   90.00
_cell.angle_gamma   90.00
#
_symmetry.space_group_name_H-M   'P 1'
#
loop_
_entity.id
_entity.type
_entity.pdbx_description
1 polymer ?
#
loop_
_entity_poly.entity_id
_entity_poly.type
_entity_poly.pdbx_seq_one_letter_code
_entity_poly.pdbx_strand_id
1 'polypeptide(L)'
;MSVQGLTHPYTGATACSRLFAHGFTFRWAKGDRYIAVMRGNCIEQKRYLIIKDSLPRPVLEGAQPLVDFIPAAHGDWSDNHLLSHLADIWARGRHRA
;
A
#
# COMPACT_ATOMS: atom_id res chain seq x y z
N MET A 1 4.14 -3.64 -16.89
CA MET A 1 4.15 -5.03 -16.35
C MET A 1 2.87 -5.23 -15.55
N SER A 2 2.08 -6.26 -15.84
CA SER A 2 0.97 -6.67 -14.97
C SER A 2 1.47 -7.78 -14.04
N VAL A 3 1.41 -7.55 -12.73
CA VAL A 3 1.72 -8.58 -11.72
C VAL A 3 0.42 -9.31 -11.41
N GLN A 4 0.36 -10.61 -11.67
CA GLN A 4 -0.88 -11.38 -11.50
C GLN A 4 -1.30 -11.44 -10.03
N GLY A 5 -2.49 -10.94 -9.72
CA GLY A 5 -3.01 -10.86 -8.35
C GLY A 5 -2.55 -9.62 -7.59
N LEU A 6 -2.11 -8.57 -8.31
CA LEU A 6 -1.89 -7.24 -7.76
C LEU A 6 -2.79 -6.25 -8.49
N THR A 7 -3.68 -5.59 -7.75
CA THR A 7 -4.60 -4.60 -8.31
C THR A 7 -3.88 -3.25 -8.44
N HIS A 8 -3.21 -3.04 -9.59
CA HIS A 8 -2.58 -1.77 -9.98
C HIS A 8 -2.71 -1.54 -11.51
N PRO A 9 -3.05 -0.31 -11.96
CA PRO A 9 -3.48 0.84 -11.18
C PRO A 9 -4.83 0.59 -10.49
N TYR A 10 -4.96 1.10 -9.27
CA TYR A 10 -6.18 0.94 -8.49
C TYR A 10 -7.23 1.94 -8.96
N THR A 11 -8.43 1.46 -9.27
CA THR A 11 -9.51 2.25 -9.88
C THR A 11 -10.59 2.68 -8.88
N GLY A 12 -10.43 2.41 -7.57
CA GLY A 12 -11.44 2.75 -6.56
C GLY A 12 -12.54 1.69 -6.37
N ALA A 13 -12.60 0.67 -7.22
CA ALA A 13 -13.71 -0.30 -7.23
C ALA A 13 -13.60 -1.41 -6.15
N THR A 14 -12.41 -1.63 -5.60
CA THR A 14 -12.13 -2.75 -4.68
C THR A 14 -11.75 -2.23 -3.30
N ALA A 15 -12.42 -2.68 -2.24
CA ALA A 15 -12.04 -2.26 -0.88
C ALA A 15 -10.55 -2.53 -0.61
N CYS A 16 -9.85 -1.58 0.01
CA CYS A 16 -8.42 -1.71 0.27
C CYS A 16 -8.02 -1.04 1.59
N SER A 17 -6.92 -1.53 2.16
CA SER A 17 -6.21 -0.88 3.26
C SER A 17 -5.00 -0.13 2.72
N ARG A 18 -4.69 1.01 3.33
CA ARG A 18 -3.60 1.89 2.93
C ARG A 18 -2.83 2.39 4.14
N LEU A 19 -1.52 2.39 4.02
CA LEU A 19 -0.60 2.92 5.02
C LEU A 19 0.45 3.80 4.33
N PHE A 20 0.72 4.97 4.90
CA PHE A 20 1.93 5.74 4.56
C PHE A 20 2.97 5.54 5.67
N ALA A 21 4.11 4.95 5.34
CA ALA A 21 5.22 4.69 6.26
C ALA A 21 6.56 4.71 5.51
N HIS A 22 7.65 5.07 6.18
CA HIS A 22 9.01 5.03 5.62
C HIS A 22 9.20 5.83 4.31
N GLY A 23 8.35 6.82 4.03
CA GLY A 23 8.37 7.59 2.77
C GLY A 23 7.65 6.91 1.60
N PHE A 24 6.93 5.81 1.84
CA PHE A 24 6.21 5.03 0.84
C PHE A 24 4.74 4.85 1.23
N THR A 25 3.92 4.63 0.21
CA THR A 25 2.54 4.19 0.38
C THR A 25 2.45 2.69 0.12
N PHE A 26 1.89 1.98 1.09
CA PHE A 26 1.56 0.56 1.02
C PHE A 26 0.06 0.42 0.81
N ARG A 27 -0.35 -0.34 -0.21
CA ARG A 27 -1.76 -0.60 -0.50
C ARG A 27 -2.02 -2.09 -0.66
N TRP A 28 -3.03 -2.58 0.05
CA TRP A 28 -3.49 -3.96 -0.05
C TRP A 28 -4.98 -3.98 -0.39
N ALA A 29 -5.34 -4.36 -1.61
CA ALA A 29 -6.73 -4.49 -2.01
C ALA A 29 -7.28 -5.88 -1.71
N LYS A 30 -8.59 -5.96 -1.46
CA LYS A 30 -9.30 -7.22 -1.24
C LYS A 30 -9.09 -8.17 -2.41
N GLY A 31 -8.55 -9.36 -2.11
CA GLY A 31 -8.28 -10.41 -3.10
C GLY A 31 -6.88 -10.33 -3.73
N ASP A 32 -6.09 -9.29 -3.42
CA ASP A 32 -4.71 -9.23 -3.88
C ASP A 32 -3.83 -10.25 -3.14
N ARG A 33 -2.94 -10.88 -3.89
CA ARG A 33 -1.85 -11.74 -3.41
C ARG A 33 -0.58 -10.94 -3.09
N TYR A 34 -0.59 -9.64 -3.36
CA TYR A 34 0.54 -8.77 -3.17
C TYR A 34 0.09 -7.40 -2.63
N ILE A 35 0.96 -6.78 -1.85
CA ILE A 35 0.81 -5.41 -1.37
C ILE A 35 1.61 -4.51 -2.32
N ALA A 36 0.95 -3.51 -2.90
CA ALA A 36 1.60 -2.50 -3.74
C ALA A 36 2.43 -1.54 -2.88
N VAL A 37 3.67 -1.27 -3.30
CA VAL A 37 4.52 -0.21 -2.72
C VAL A 37 4.70 0.90 -3.74
N MET A 38 4.37 2.13 -3.37
CA MET A 38 4.48 3.33 -4.20
C MET A 38 5.30 4.40 -3.48
N ARG A 39 5.99 5.27 -4.22
CA ARG A 39 6.77 6.37 -3.64
C ARG A 39 5.86 7.47 -3.12
N GLY A 40 6.26 8.07 -2.00
CA GLY A 40 5.58 9.23 -1.44
C GLY A 40 4.20 8.88 -0.87
N ASN A 41 3.45 9.93 -0.56
CA ASN A 41 2.14 9.82 0.06
C ASN A 41 1.06 9.88 -1.02
N CYS A 42 0.55 8.72 -1.43
CA CYS A 42 -0.34 8.60 -2.58
C CYS A 42 -1.81 8.67 -2.15
N ILE A 43 -2.55 9.64 -2.69
CA ILE A 43 -4.00 9.72 -2.54
C ILE A 43 -4.67 9.23 -3.83
N GLU A 44 -5.51 8.20 -3.66
CA GLU A 44 -6.40 7.66 -4.69
C GLU A 44 -7.86 7.78 -4.22
N GLN A 45 -8.81 7.97 -5.14
CA GLN A 45 -10.22 8.26 -4.81
C GLN A 45 -10.95 7.06 -4.17
N LYS A 46 -11.58 7.32 -2.98
CA LYS A 46 -12.59 6.61 -2.10
C LYS A 46 -12.78 5.07 -2.22
N ARG A 47 -13.13 4.29 -1.18
CA ARG A 47 -13.62 4.50 0.21
C ARG A 47 -12.62 3.94 1.22
N TYR A 48 -12.36 4.65 2.32
CA TYR A 48 -11.43 4.22 3.37
C TYR A 48 -12.03 4.44 4.77
N LEU A 49 -11.71 3.55 5.72
CA LEU A 49 -11.73 3.85 7.15
C LEU A 49 -10.37 4.47 7.48
N ILE A 50 -10.35 5.75 7.86
CA ILE A 50 -9.11 6.45 8.23
C ILE A 50 -8.95 6.36 9.75
N ILE A 51 -7.99 5.55 10.21
CA ILE A 51 -7.73 5.33 11.65
C ILE A 51 -6.88 6.47 12.25
N LYS A 52 -6.02 7.12 11.45
CA LYS A 52 -5.24 8.31 11.82
C LYS A 52 -4.79 9.04 10.56
N ASP A 53 -4.95 10.36 10.51
CA ASP A 53 -4.61 11.17 9.34
C ASP A 53 -3.57 12.25 9.67
N SER A 54 -2.30 11.97 9.33
CA SER A 54 -1.25 12.98 9.29
C SER A 54 -0.48 12.78 7.99
N LEU A 55 -0.95 13.42 6.92
CA LEU A 55 -0.35 13.33 5.59
C LEU A 55 0.77 14.35 5.46
N PRO A 56 2.05 13.95 5.49
CA PRO A 56 3.12 14.88 5.19
C PRO A 56 2.99 15.36 3.73
N ARG A 57 3.28 16.65 3.52
CA ARG A 57 3.32 17.29 2.20
C ARG A 57 4.72 17.13 1.58
N PRO A 58 4.86 17.01 0.24
CA PRO A 58 3.78 17.01 -0.75
C PRO A 58 3.08 15.65 -0.83
N VAL A 59 1.78 15.70 -1.15
CA VAL A 59 0.97 14.52 -1.47
C VAL A 59 1.03 14.30 -2.98
N LEU A 60 1.06 13.05 -3.41
CA LEU A 60 0.95 12.65 -4.81
C LEU A 60 -0.48 12.19 -5.09
N GLU A 61 -1.12 12.78 -6.08
CA GLU A 61 -2.50 12.48 -6.45
C GLU A 61 -2.57 11.62 -7.71
N GLY A 62 -3.57 10.74 -7.78
CA GLY A 62 -3.78 9.86 -8.92
C GLY A 62 -2.88 8.62 -8.90
N ALA A 63 -2.99 7.81 -9.95
CA ALA A 63 -2.28 6.53 -10.02
C ALA A 63 -0.76 6.75 -10.00
N GLN A 64 -0.11 6.24 -8.95
CA GLN A 64 1.35 6.31 -8.79
C GLN A 64 2.00 4.99 -9.24
N PRO A 65 3.16 5.03 -9.92
CA PRO A 65 3.83 3.82 -10.36
C PRO A 65 4.26 2.97 -9.16
N LEU A 66 4.18 1.65 -9.33
CA LEU A 66 4.77 0.70 -8.39
C LEU A 66 6.29 0.88 -8.36
N VAL A 67 6.83 0.90 -7.15
CA VAL A 67 8.28 0.84 -6.93
C VAL A 67 8.73 -0.48 -6.33
N ASP A 68 7.80 -1.23 -5.73
CA ASP A 68 8.02 -2.58 -5.26
C ASP A 68 6.68 -3.29 -4.96
N PHE A 69 6.74 -4.56 -4.58
CA PHE A 69 5.60 -5.32 -4.05
C PHE A 69 6.02 -6.28 -2.94
N ILE A 70 5.13 -6.51 -1.99
CA ILE A 70 5.33 -7.47 -0.88
C ILE A 70 4.35 -8.64 -1.08
N PRO A 71 4.79 -9.91 -1.05
CA PRO A 71 3.86 -11.04 -1.00
C PRO A 71 2.91 -10.90 0.19
N ALA A 72 1.61 -11.01 -0.07
CA ALA A 72 0.61 -10.99 0.99
C ALA A 72 0.82 -12.19 1.92
N ALA A 73 1.01 -11.94 3.21
CA ALA A 73 0.99 -12.99 4.22
C ALA A 73 -0.42 -13.61 4.30
N HIS A 74 -0.54 -14.81 4.87
CA HIS A 74 -1.84 -15.37 5.24
C HIS A 74 -2.51 -14.46 6.26
N GLY A 75 -3.42 -13.59 5.80
CA GLY A 75 -4.09 -12.58 6.62
C GLY A 75 -5.15 -11.83 5.83
N ASP A 76 -5.94 -11.02 6.56
CA ASP A 76 -6.98 -10.20 5.95
C ASP A 76 -6.38 -8.89 5.44
N TRP A 77 -6.74 -8.48 4.23
CA TRP A 77 -6.38 -7.18 3.65
C TRP A 77 -6.84 -6.03 4.54
N SER A 78 -7.88 -6.24 5.36
CA SER A 78 -8.43 -5.25 6.30
C SER A 78 -7.63 -5.11 7.61
N ASP A 79 -6.66 -5.98 7.87
CA ASP A 79 -5.83 -5.94 9.08
C ASP A 79 -4.73 -4.87 8.98
N ASN A 80 -5.00 -3.73 9.62
CA ASN A 80 -4.08 -2.59 9.62
C ASN A 80 -2.79 -2.85 10.42
N HIS A 81 -2.85 -3.69 11.45
CA HIS A 81 -1.66 -4.03 12.23
C HIS A 81 -0.73 -4.93 11.42
N LEU A 82 -1.29 -5.91 10.71
CA LEU A 82 -0.54 -6.75 9.79
C LEU A 82 0.08 -5.92 8.66
N LEU A 83 -0.67 -5.00 8.05
CA LEU A 83 -0.15 -4.12 7.00
C LEU A 83 1.03 -3.27 7.50
N SER A 84 0.92 -2.70 8.71
CA SER A 84 2.02 -1.95 9.33
C SER A 84 3.24 -2.83 9.58
N HIS A 85 3.04 -4.01 10.14
CA HIS A 85 4.13 -4.94 10.41
C HIS A 85 4.87 -5.38 9.15
N LEU A 86 4.14 -5.66 8.05
CA LEU A 86 4.73 -6.02 6.76
C LEU A 86 5.50 -4.85 6.12
N ALA A 87 4.98 -3.62 6.23
CA ALA A 87 5.68 -2.42 5.79
C ALA A 87 7.02 -2.22 6.55
N ASP A 88 7.02 -2.46 7.86
CA ASP A 88 8.23 -2.37 8.69
C ASP A 88 9.27 -3.44 8.33
N ILE A 89 8.83 -4.68 8.06
CA ILE A 89 9.73 -5.76 7.60
C ILE A 89 10.38 -5.37 6.27
N TRP A 90 9.58 -4.92 5.30
CA TRP A 90 10.06 -4.53 3.98
C TRP A 90 11.07 -3.38 4.06
N ALA A 91 10.77 -2.34 4.85
CA ALA A 91 11.67 -1.20 5.02
C ALA A 91 13.02 -1.61 5.62
N ARG A 92 13.02 -2.49 6.63
CA ARG A 92 14.27 -3.03 7.21
C ARG A 92 15.10 -3.83 6.19
N GLY A 93 14.46 -4.60 5.32
CA GLY A 93 15.15 -5.34 4.25
C GLY A 93 15.81 -4.43 3.23
N ARG A 94 15.13 -3.32 2.88
CA ARG A 94 15.62 -2.33 1.92
C ARG A 94 16.87 -1.58 2.38
N HIS A 95 17.01 -1.29 3.67
CA HIS A 95 18.19 -0.61 4.21
C HIS A 95 19.45 -1.49 4.29
N ARG A 96 19.32 -2.81 4.04
CA ARG A 96 20.45 -3.75 4.06
C ARG A 96 21.00 -4.09 2.67
N ALA A 97 20.34 -3.63 1.61
CA ALA A 97 20.73 -3.81 0.21
C ALA A 97 21.34 -2.52 -0.34
#